data_AF-A0A835SBY7-F1
#
_entry.id   AF-A0A835SBY7-F1
#
_cell.length_a   1.000
_cell.length_b   1.000
_cell.length_c   1.000
_cell.angle_alpha   90.00
_cell.angle_beta   90.00
_cell.angle_gamma   90.00
#
_symmetry.space_group_name_H-M   'P 1'
#
loop_
_entity.id
_entity.type
_entity.pdbx_description
1 polymer ?
#
loop_
_entity_poly.entity_id
_entity_poly.type
_entity_poly.pdbx_seq_one_letter_code
_entity_poly.pdbx_strand_id
1 'polypeptide(L)'
;MTQKGDLFKGQKKKKTIPPNRHGKVPQIRKGKRIFNPSNVTKDMKANRELSKFINQCNEIKAANVASKEGGQLNIIKPEEDPSSSSKK
;
A
#
# COMPACT_ATOMS: atom_id res chain seq x y z
N MET A 1 14.63 32.69 31.36
CA MET A 1 14.20 33.21 30.05
C MET A 1 15.34 33.08 29.05
N THR A 2 15.44 31.96 28.34
CA THR A 2 16.49 31.75 27.32
C THR A 2 15.83 31.63 25.95
N GLN A 3 15.96 32.71 25.16
CA GLN A 3 15.30 33.00 23.89
C GLN A 3 15.67 32.04 22.72
N LYS A 4 16.43 30.97 22.96
CA LYS A 4 17.10 30.20 21.89
C LYS A 4 17.03 28.67 22.02
N GLY A 5 16.04 28.14 22.76
CA GLY A 5 15.87 26.69 22.93
C GLY A 5 15.76 25.92 21.60
N ASP A 6 15.07 26.47 20.60
CA ASP A 6 14.81 25.82 19.30
C ASP A 6 15.94 25.98 18.27
N LEU A 7 16.98 26.75 18.61
CA LEU A 7 18.11 27.02 17.71
C LEU A 7 19.29 26.07 17.95
N PHE A 8 19.14 25.07 18.83
CA PHE A 8 20.22 24.18 19.21
C PHE A 8 20.59 23.23 18.05
N LYS A 9 21.83 23.34 17.57
CA LYS A 9 22.43 22.39 16.61
C LYS A 9 22.46 21.01 17.28
N GLY A 10 21.67 20.06 16.77
CA GLY A 10 21.58 18.70 17.30
C GLY A 10 20.16 18.20 17.53
N GLN A 11 19.15 19.08 17.49
CA GLN A 11 17.75 18.62 17.55
C GLN A 11 17.37 17.86 16.28
N LYS A 12 16.82 16.65 16.45
CA LYS A 12 16.30 15.82 15.36
C LYS A 12 15.07 16.48 14.75
N LYS A 13 15.26 17.23 13.66
CA LYS A 13 14.16 17.79 12.88
C LYS A 13 13.36 16.64 12.25
N LYS A 14 12.08 16.53 12.60
CA LYS A 14 11.15 15.64 11.89
C LYS A 14 10.98 16.20 10.47
N LYS A 15 11.54 15.53 9.47
CA LYS A 15 11.37 15.93 8.06
C LYS A 15 9.91 15.66 7.66
N THR A 16 9.10 16.71 7.61
CA THR A 16 7.76 16.67 7.04
C THR A 16 7.85 16.76 5.52
N ILE A 17 7.02 16.00 4.81
CA ILE A 17 6.98 16.02 3.34
C ILE A 17 6.56 17.45 2.92
N PRO A 18 7.34 18.12 2.06
CA PRO A 18 6.98 19.45 1.63
C PRO A 18 5.69 19.40 0.81
N PRO A 19 4.81 20.41 0.96
CA PRO A 19 3.66 20.54 0.06
C PRO A 19 4.13 20.69 -1.39
N ASN A 20 3.24 20.40 -2.35
CA ASN A 20 3.51 20.61 -3.78
C ASN A 20 3.94 22.08 -4.03
N ARG A 21 4.53 22.41 -5.20
CA ARG A 21 4.95 23.76 -5.61
C ARG A 21 3.90 24.87 -5.37
N HIS A 22 2.62 24.51 -5.28
CA HIS A 22 1.50 25.40 -4.99
C HIS A 22 0.98 25.34 -3.54
N GLY A 23 1.75 24.81 -2.59
CA GLY A 23 1.35 24.72 -1.18
C GLY A 23 0.26 23.67 -0.87
N LYS A 24 -0.25 22.95 -1.88
CA LYS A 24 -1.29 21.94 -1.69
C LYS A 24 -0.70 20.64 -1.15
N VAL A 25 -1.28 20.15 -0.07
CA VAL A 25 -1.00 18.81 0.45
C VAL A 25 -1.49 17.79 -0.58
N PRO A 26 -0.68 16.78 -0.97
CA PRO A 26 -1.13 15.75 -1.89
C PRO A 26 -2.36 15.03 -1.32
N GLN A 27 -3.48 15.11 -2.02
CA GLN A 27 -4.70 14.42 -1.59
C GLN A 27 -4.56 12.92 -1.82
N ILE A 28 -4.64 12.15 -0.73
CA ILE A 28 -4.60 10.70 -0.76
C ILE A 28 -6.02 10.17 -0.99
N ARG A 29 -6.23 9.37 -2.04
CA ARG A 29 -7.44 8.52 -2.11
C ARG A 29 -7.28 7.39 -1.11
N LYS A 30 -8.32 7.08 -0.32
CA LYS A 30 -8.30 5.95 0.63
C LYS A 30 -7.78 4.69 -0.07
N GLY A 31 -6.79 4.04 0.53
CA GLY A 31 -6.15 2.83 -0.01
C GLY A 31 -5.03 3.06 -1.04
N LYS A 32 -4.79 4.29 -1.52
CA LYS A 32 -3.71 4.57 -2.49
C LYS A 32 -2.50 5.21 -1.81
N ARG A 33 -1.31 4.64 -1.98
CA ARG A 33 -0.05 5.32 -1.57
C ARG A 33 0.29 6.39 -2.60
N ILE A 34 0.74 7.56 -2.15
CA ILE A 34 1.16 8.66 -3.05
C ILE A 34 2.40 8.24 -3.86
N PHE A 35 3.26 7.38 -3.29
CA PHE A 35 4.48 6.90 -3.94
C PHE A 35 4.69 5.41 -3.68
N ASN A 36 5.19 4.71 -4.70
CA ASN A 36 5.69 3.35 -4.54
C ASN A 36 6.94 3.36 -3.67
N PRO A 37 7.20 2.28 -2.89
CA PRO A 37 8.43 2.17 -2.13
C PRO A 37 9.63 2.22 -3.08
N SER A 38 10.60 3.09 -2.80
CA SER A 38 11.80 3.23 -3.63
C SER A 38 12.69 1.97 -3.61
N ASN A 39 12.69 1.24 -2.49
CA ASN A 39 13.40 -0.01 -2.32
C ASN A 39 12.43 -1.11 -1.84
N VAL A 40 12.27 -2.16 -2.64
CA VAL A 40 11.49 -3.34 -2.25
C VAL A 40 12.43 -4.33 -1.55
N THR A 41 12.28 -4.50 -0.25
CA THR A 41 13.06 -5.46 0.54
C THR A 41 12.59 -6.90 0.30
N LYS A 42 13.41 -7.89 0.67
CA LYS A 42 13.05 -9.32 0.57
C LYS A 42 11.81 -9.63 1.41
N ASP A 43 11.73 -9.09 2.62
CA ASP A 43 10.58 -9.27 3.52
C ASP A 43 9.29 -8.70 2.92
N MET A 44 9.37 -7.56 2.21
CA MET A 44 8.21 -7.01 1.51
C MET A 44 7.70 -7.92 0.39
N LYS A 45 8.58 -8.64 -0.31
CA LYS A 45 8.18 -9.62 -1.33
C LYS A 45 7.52 -10.84 -0.68
N ALA A 46 8.14 -11.38 0.37
CA ALA A 46 7.57 -12.50 1.13
C ALA A 46 6.18 -12.16 1.68
N ASN A 47 6.01 -10.98 2.28
CA ASN A 47 4.73 -10.50 2.77
C ASN A 47 3.68 -10.33 1.64
N ARG A 48 4.11 -9.92 0.44
CA ARG A 48 3.21 -9.83 -0.73
C ARG A 48 2.74 -11.21 -1.17
N GLU A 49 3.62 -12.20 -1.20
CA GLU A 49 3.28 -13.59 -1.56
C GLU A 49 2.35 -14.22 -0.51
N LEU A 50 2.64 -14.04 0.77
CA LEU A 50 1.77 -14.47 1.86
C LEU A 50 0.37 -13.84 1.78
N SER A 51 0.30 -12.54 1.49
CA SER A 51 -0.99 -11.84 1.34
C SER A 51 -1.79 -12.38 0.16
N LYS A 52 -1.14 -12.66 -0.98
CA LYS A 52 -1.80 -13.28 -2.14
C LYS A 52 -2.37 -14.65 -1.80
N PHE A 53 -1.58 -15.48 -1.10
CA PHE A 53 -2.01 -16.80 -0.67
C PHE A 53 -3.23 -16.73 0.26
N ILE A 54 -3.19 -15.87 1.27
CA ILE A 54 -4.31 -15.67 2.21
C ILE A 54 -5.57 -15.23 1.48
N ASN A 55 -5.46 -14.28 0.53
CA ASN A 55 -6.60 -13.82 -0.25
C ASN A 55 -7.21 -14.94 -1.08
N GLN A 56 -6.39 -15.72 -1.78
CA GLN A 56 -6.84 -16.88 -2.56
C GLN A 56 -7.58 -17.90 -1.68
N CYS A 57 -7.06 -18.21 -0.48
CA CYS A 57 -7.74 -19.10 0.45
C CYS A 57 -9.09 -18.54 0.93
N ASN A 58 -9.16 -17.24 1.21
CA ASN A 58 -10.39 -16.58 1.64
C ASN A 58 -11.44 -16.56 0.52
N GLU A 59 -11.02 -16.29 -0.71
CA GLU A 59 -11.87 -16.32 -1.90
C GLU A 59 -12.47 -17.72 -2.13
N ILE A 60 -11.64 -18.77 -2.10
CA ILE A 60 -12.09 -20.17 -2.23
C ILE A 60 -13.06 -20.53 -1.09
N LYS A 61 -12.74 -20.11 0.14
CA LYS A 61 -13.61 -20.36 1.29
C LYS A 61 -14.98 -19.70 1.12
N ALA A 62 -15.02 -18.45 0.68
CA ALA A 62 -16.26 -17.73 0.43
C ALA A 62 -17.08 -18.38 -0.71
N ALA A 63 -16.42 -18.74 -1.82
CA ALA A 63 -17.06 -19.43 -2.93
C ALA A 63 -17.67 -20.78 -2.50
N ASN A 64 -16.94 -21.56 -1.69
CA ASN A 64 -17.43 -22.84 -1.18
C ASN A 64 -18.63 -22.69 -0.23
N VAL A 65 -18.68 -21.63 0.59
CA VAL A 65 -19.84 -21.35 1.45
C VAL A 65 -21.05 -21.00 0.59
N ALA A 66 -20.90 -20.12 -0.40
CA ALA A 66 -22.00 -19.76 -1.29
C ALA A 66 -22.53 -20.96 -2.09
N SER A 67 -21.63 -21.79 -2.63
CA SER A 67 -22.01 -23.01 -3.36
C SER A 67 -22.81 -23.99 -2.50
N LYS A 68 -22.55 -24.06 -1.19
CA LYS A 68 -23.33 -24.89 -0.25
C LYS A 68 -24.72 -24.32 0.02
N GLU A 69 -24.86 -23.01 0.03
CA GLU A 69 -26.13 -22.29 0.22
C GLU A 69 -26.96 -22.21 -1.07
N GLY A 70 -26.49 -22.84 -2.16
CA GLY A 70 -27.17 -22.83 -3.47
C GLY A 70 -26.93 -21.54 -4.28
N GLY A 71 -26.09 -20.63 -3.80
CA GLY A 71 -25.67 -19.44 -4.52
C GLY A 71 -24.41 -19.69 -5.37
N GLN A 72 -24.25 -18.96 -6.47
CA GLN A 72 -23.02 -18.97 -7.27
C GLN A 72 -22.31 -17.63 -7.15
N LEU A 73 -21.06 -17.65 -6.70
CA LEU A 73 -20.17 -16.49 -6.72
C LEU A 73 -19.15 -16.65 -7.86
N ASN A 74 -19.09 -15.68 -8.76
CA ASN A 74 -18.05 -15.62 -9.78
C ASN A 74 -16.79 -14.98 -9.21
N ILE A 75 -15.67 -15.70 -9.26
CA ILE A 75 -14.35 -15.15 -8.92
C ILE A 75 -13.95 -14.22 -10.08
N ILE A 76 -14.13 -12.91 -9.89
CA ILE A 76 -13.64 -11.91 -10.84
C ILE A 76 -12.12 -11.87 -10.69
N LYS A 77 -11.40 -12.42 -11.69
CA LYS A 77 -9.94 -12.26 -11.75
C LYS A 77 -9.63 -10.77 -11.73
N PRO A 78 -8.80 -10.28 -10.79
CA PRO A 78 -8.34 -8.91 -10.86
C PRO A 78 -7.56 -8.72 -12.16
N GLU A 79 -7.81 -7.63 -12.89
CA GLU A 79 -7.02 -7.26 -14.06
C GLU A 79 -5.54 -7.24 -13.67
N GLU A 80 -4.70 -7.87 -14.49
CA GLU A 80 -3.26 -7.88 -14.25
C GLU A 80 -2.75 -6.43 -14.21
N ASP A 81 -2.13 -6.04 -13.10
CA ASP A 81 -1.51 -4.72 -12.95
C ASP A 81 -0.62 -4.45 -14.19
N PRO A 82 -0.76 -3.32 -14.91
CA PRO A 82 -0.01 -3.02 -16.14
C PRO A 82 1.52 -2.88 -15.94
N SER A 83 2.02 -3.12 -14.71
CA SER A 83 3.45 -3.13 -14.39
C SER A 83 4.15 -4.46 -14.68
N SER A 84 3.42 -5.55 -14.97
CA SER A 84 4.00 -6.85 -15.35
C SER A 84 4.28 -7.00 -16.85
N SER A 85 3.79 -6.10 -17.72
CA SER A 85 3.87 -6.24 -19.18
C SER A 85 5.11 -5.63 -19.84
N SER A 86 5.99 -4.97 -19.08
CA SER A 86 7.23 -4.39 -19.63
C SER A 86 8.46 -5.22 -19.28
N LYS A 87 8.68 -6.31 -20.00
CA LYS A 87 10.00 -6.92 -20.27
C LYS A 87 9.85 -7.87 -21.46
N LYS A 88 10.02 -7.31 -22.66
CA LYS A 88 10.68 -8.01 -23.77
C LYS A 88 12.18 -7.80 -23.61
#